data_AF-A0A4X2K7H8-F1
#
_entry.id   AF-A0A4X2K7H8-F1
#
_cell.length_a   1.000
_cell.length_b   1.000
_cell.length_c   1.000
_cell.angle_alpha   90.00
_cell.angle_beta   90.00
_cell.angle_gamma   90.00
#
_symmetry.space_group_name_H-M   'P 1'
#
loop_
_entity.id
_entity.type
_entity.pdbx_description
1 polymer ?
#
loop_
_entity_poly.entity_id
_entity_poly.type
_entity_poly.pdbx_seq_one_letter_code
_entity_poly.pdbx_strand_id
1 'polypeptide(L)'
;MSFIPVAENSDFPIQNLPYGVFSTPENPRQRIGVAIGDQILDLSVIKNLFTGPVLSCHQDVFEQPTLNRFMGLGYAAWKEARMYLQNLLSAAKATLRDDATLRKRAFTPQASATMHLPATIGDYTDFYSSRQHATNVGIMFRGKENALMPNWLHLPVGYHGRASSVVVSGTPIRRPVGQLCPDETKPPVHGVSKLLDFELEMAFFVGPGNKLGEPIPINKAHEHIFGMVLMNDWSARDIQKWEYIPLGPFLGKSFGTTISPWVVPMEALMPFTLPNPVQDPKPLPYLCHEEPYTFDINLFVALKGEGMNQPATICRSNFKHMYWTMKQQLAHHTVNGCNLQPGDLLASGTISGPNPENFGSMLELSWRGTKVIDLGNGQTRKFLQDGDEVIMTGYCLGNGYRVGFGRCTGKVLPAPSLL
;
A
#
# COMPACT_ATOMS: atom_id res chain seq x y z
N MET A 1 -21.13 -6.36 16.85
CA MET A 1 -21.64 -5.18 16.11
C MET A 1 -21.29 -3.91 16.85
N SER A 2 -21.10 -2.79 16.14
CA SER A 2 -20.89 -1.47 16.74
C SER A 2 -22.22 -0.77 17.03
N PHE A 3 -22.23 0.24 17.92
CA PHE A 3 -23.35 1.19 18.00
C PHE A 3 -23.34 2.23 16.88
N ILE A 4 -22.23 2.37 16.15
CA ILE A 4 -22.17 3.11 14.89
C ILE A 4 -22.78 2.23 13.79
N PRO A 5 -23.71 2.75 12.97
CA PRO A 5 -24.24 2.01 11.82
C PRO A 5 -23.12 1.63 10.84
N VAL A 6 -23.13 0.37 10.39
CA VAL A 6 -22.17 -0.15 9.43
C VAL A 6 -22.95 -0.89 8.35
N ALA A 7 -22.83 -0.45 7.10
CA ALA A 7 -23.36 -1.18 5.95
C ALA A 7 -22.60 -2.50 5.76
N GLU A 8 -23.28 -3.55 5.29
CA GLU A 8 -22.69 -4.89 5.11
C GLU A 8 -21.45 -4.88 4.21
N ASN A 9 -21.47 -4.05 3.17
CA ASN A 9 -20.36 -3.85 2.23
C ASN A 9 -19.46 -2.66 2.59
N SER A 10 -19.52 -2.13 3.81
CA SER A 10 -18.60 -1.10 4.27
C SER A 10 -17.18 -1.67 4.38
N ASP A 11 -16.18 -0.89 3.99
CA ASP A 11 -14.76 -1.22 4.25
C ASP A 11 -14.43 -1.20 5.73
N PHE A 12 -15.20 -0.49 6.55
CA PHE A 12 -14.85 -0.11 7.91
C PHE A 12 -15.80 -0.69 8.95
N PRO A 13 -16.02 -2.02 9.01
CA PRO A 13 -16.73 -2.61 10.14
C PRO A 13 -15.85 -2.60 11.40
N ILE A 14 -16.45 -2.97 12.54
CA ILE A 14 -15.71 -3.05 13.83
C ILE A 14 -14.59 -4.12 13.81
N GLN A 15 -14.61 -5.02 12.84
CA GLN A 15 -13.55 -5.99 12.57
C GLN A 15 -12.33 -5.37 11.87
N ASN A 16 -12.47 -4.22 11.20
CA ASN A 16 -11.35 -3.55 10.53
C ASN A 16 -10.62 -2.61 11.49
N LEU A 17 -11.21 -1.45 11.81
CA LEU A 17 -10.62 -0.39 12.64
C LEU A 17 -9.22 0.05 12.17
N PRO A 18 -9.07 0.55 10.93
CA PRO A 18 -7.80 1.02 10.44
C PRO A 18 -7.45 2.39 11.02
N TYR A 19 -6.16 2.67 11.11
CA TYR A 19 -5.63 3.94 11.63
C TYR A 19 -5.32 4.90 10.49
N GLY A 20 -5.54 6.20 10.69
CA GLY A 20 -5.23 7.23 9.70
C GLY A 20 -5.00 8.59 10.32
N VAL A 21 -4.50 9.52 9.53
CA VAL A 21 -4.33 10.93 9.92
C VAL A 21 -5.33 11.76 9.14
N PHE A 22 -6.10 12.58 9.85
CA PHE A 22 -7.12 13.44 9.24
C PHE A 22 -7.09 14.85 9.82
N SER A 23 -7.68 15.79 9.08
CA SER A 23 -8.09 17.09 9.57
C SER A 23 -9.48 17.42 9.07
N THR A 24 -10.06 18.51 9.54
CA THR A 24 -11.36 19.02 9.07
C THR A 24 -11.27 20.53 8.82
N PRO A 25 -12.21 21.12 8.06
CA PRO A 25 -12.26 22.57 7.90
C PRO A 25 -12.31 23.33 9.24
N GLU A 26 -13.00 22.79 10.24
CA GLU A 26 -13.16 23.40 11.56
C GLU A 26 -11.93 23.22 12.45
N ASN A 27 -11.11 22.18 12.20
CA ASN A 27 -9.90 21.92 12.94
C ASN A 27 -8.79 21.46 11.96
N PRO A 28 -7.92 22.39 11.52
CA PRO A 28 -6.90 22.12 10.54
C PRO A 28 -5.74 21.27 11.08
N ARG A 29 -5.66 21.04 12.41
CA ARG A 29 -4.63 20.19 13.00
C ARG A 29 -4.79 18.75 12.53
N GLN A 30 -3.71 18.20 11.98
CA GLN A 30 -3.56 16.77 11.71
C GLN A 30 -3.60 15.97 13.01
N ARG A 31 -4.47 14.96 13.04
CA ARG A 31 -4.69 14.13 14.23
C ARG A 31 -5.06 12.71 13.84
N ILE A 32 -4.82 11.79 14.77
CA ILE A 32 -5.00 10.36 14.55
C ILE A 32 -6.47 9.99 14.72
N GLY A 33 -7.00 9.24 13.75
CA GLY A 33 -8.35 8.72 13.78
C GLY A 33 -8.43 7.24 13.43
N VAL A 34 -9.56 6.62 13.77
CA VAL A 34 -9.92 5.25 13.39
C VAL A 34 -11.22 5.26 12.60
N ALA A 35 -11.25 4.62 11.43
CA ALA A 35 -12.46 4.53 10.63
C ALA A 35 -13.44 3.48 11.20
N ILE A 36 -14.73 3.84 11.26
CA ILE A 36 -15.83 2.95 11.64
C ILE A 36 -17.12 3.40 10.93
N GLY A 37 -17.69 2.52 10.11
CA GLY A 37 -18.80 2.87 9.23
C GLY A 37 -18.41 4.01 8.28
N ASP A 38 -19.19 5.09 8.29
CA ASP A 38 -18.91 6.34 7.57
C ASP A 38 -18.30 7.44 8.49
N GLN A 39 -17.90 7.07 9.70
CA GLN A 39 -17.34 7.97 10.71
C GLN A 39 -15.83 7.73 10.91
N ILE A 40 -15.19 8.72 11.52
CA ILE A 40 -13.84 8.67 12.07
C ILE A 40 -13.93 8.94 13.57
N LEU A 41 -13.39 8.03 14.38
CA LEU A 41 -13.19 8.21 15.81
C LEU A 41 -11.84 8.91 16.05
N ASP A 42 -11.87 10.12 16.60
CA ASP A 42 -10.69 10.93 16.94
C ASP A 42 -10.02 10.39 18.21
N LEU A 43 -8.82 9.80 18.06
CA LEU A 43 -8.13 9.17 19.18
C LEU A 43 -7.60 10.18 20.18
N SER A 44 -7.30 11.42 19.77
CA SER A 44 -6.83 12.46 20.67
C SER A 44 -7.90 12.86 21.69
N VAL A 45 -9.18 12.75 21.30
CA VAL A 45 -10.35 13.09 22.13
C VAL A 45 -10.63 12.04 23.20
N ILE A 46 -10.35 10.76 22.89
CA ILE A 46 -10.62 9.61 23.77
C ILE A 46 -9.36 8.98 24.36
N LYS A 47 -8.17 9.59 24.19
CA LYS A 47 -6.87 9.03 24.59
C LYS A 47 -6.82 8.61 26.07
N ASN A 48 -7.54 9.31 26.93
CA ASN A 48 -7.62 9.05 28.37
C ASN A 48 -8.38 7.76 28.72
N LEU A 49 -9.13 7.19 27.76
CA LEU A 49 -9.82 5.92 27.93
C LEU A 49 -8.90 4.70 27.73
N PHE A 50 -7.68 4.89 27.21
CA PHE A 50 -6.67 3.84 27.11
C PHE A 50 -5.92 3.70 28.44
N THR A 51 -6.55 3.00 29.39
CA THR A 51 -6.07 2.84 30.77
C THR A 51 -5.32 1.53 31.00
N GLY A 52 -4.96 0.81 29.95
CA GLY A 52 -4.28 -0.48 30.06
C GLY A 52 -2.79 -0.30 30.42
N PRO A 53 -2.13 -1.38 30.86
CA PRO A 53 -0.76 -1.32 31.38
C PRO A 53 0.26 -0.82 30.35
N VAL A 54 0.00 -0.98 29.05
CA VAL A 54 0.94 -0.54 28.01
C VAL A 54 0.69 0.92 27.62
N LEU A 55 -0.57 1.32 27.43
CA LEU A 55 -0.92 2.63 26.88
C LEU A 55 -1.14 3.71 27.94
N SER A 56 -1.39 3.36 29.22
CA SER A 56 -1.67 4.36 30.26
C SER A 56 -0.57 5.42 30.40
N CYS A 57 0.69 5.03 30.16
CA CYS A 57 1.85 5.92 30.21
C CYS A 57 2.27 6.50 28.84
N HIS A 58 1.53 6.18 27.77
CA HIS A 58 1.87 6.54 26.38
C HIS A 58 0.67 7.12 25.62
N GLN A 59 -0.30 7.71 26.32
CA GLN A 59 -1.52 8.27 25.70
C GLN A 59 -1.22 9.46 24.79
N ASP A 60 -0.06 10.12 24.96
CA ASP A 60 0.42 11.25 24.16
C ASP A 60 0.69 10.88 22.69
N VAL A 61 0.88 9.59 22.39
CA VAL A 61 1.05 9.13 20.99
C VAL A 61 -0.18 9.42 20.14
N PHE A 62 -1.37 9.47 20.73
CA PHE A 62 -2.63 9.76 20.03
C PHE A 62 -2.86 11.25 19.75
N GLU A 63 -1.97 12.12 20.24
CA GLU A 63 -1.98 13.56 19.95
C GLU A 63 -1.03 13.96 18.83
N GLN A 64 -0.22 13.02 18.35
CA GLN A 64 0.77 13.27 17.32
C GLN A 64 0.11 13.54 15.97
N PRO A 65 0.75 14.32 15.08
CA PRO A 65 0.23 14.56 13.73
C PRO A 65 0.43 13.34 12.81
N THR A 66 1.20 12.34 13.23
CA THR A 66 1.51 11.13 12.45
C THR A 66 1.50 9.87 13.34
N LEU A 67 1.33 8.70 12.72
CA LEU A 67 1.29 7.42 13.42
C LEU A 67 2.66 6.92 13.91
N ASN A 68 3.78 7.54 13.54
CA ASN A 68 5.14 7.03 13.80
C ASN A 68 5.38 6.64 15.27
N ARG A 69 4.96 7.48 16.23
CA ARG A 69 5.13 7.19 17.66
C ARG A 69 4.30 6.00 18.11
N PHE A 70 3.08 5.87 17.63
CA PHE A 70 2.21 4.73 17.93
C PHE A 70 2.72 3.45 17.27
N MET A 71 3.19 3.52 16.02
CA MET A 71 3.91 2.43 15.34
C MET A 71 5.14 2.00 16.17
N GLY A 72 5.91 2.95 16.70
CA GLY A 72 7.10 2.63 17.50
C GLY A 72 6.85 1.93 18.84
N LEU A 73 5.62 1.94 19.39
CA LEU A 73 5.31 1.29 20.67
C LEU A 73 5.31 -0.24 20.59
N GLY A 74 5.12 -0.81 19.39
CA GLY A 74 5.16 -2.24 19.16
C GLY A 74 3.88 -3.03 19.47
N TYR A 75 3.96 -4.31 19.15
CA TYR A 75 2.82 -5.23 19.06
C TYR A 75 1.90 -5.25 20.31
N ALA A 76 2.48 -5.18 21.52
CA ALA A 76 1.70 -5.16 22.75
C ALA A 76 0.77 -3.93 22.85
N ALA A 77 1.27 -2.76 22.45
CA ALA A 77 0.51 -1.51 22.47
C ALA A 77 -0.61 -1.51 21.41
N TRP A 78 -0.33 -2.05 20.21
CA TRP A 78 -1.32 -2.12 19.14
C TRP A 78 -2.48 -3.05 19.48
N LYS A 79 -2.17 -4.22 20.05
CA LYS A 79 -3.17 -5.17 20.53
C LYS A 79 -4.02 -4.58 21.64
N GLU A 80 -3.39 -3.88 22.60
CA GLU A 80 -4.11 -3.18 23.67
C GLU A 80 -5.04 -2.10 23.09
N ALA A 81 -4.54 -1.24 22.21
CA ALA A 81 -5.33 -0.19 21.58
C ALA A 81 -6.55 -0.77 20.84
N ARG A 82 -6.32 -1.79 20.01
CA ARG A 82 -7.38 -2.47 19.26
C ARG A 82 -8.45 -3.07 20.17
N MET A 83 -8.06 -3.72 21.26
CA MET A 83 -8.99 -4.28 22.24
C MET A 83 -9.85 -3.18 22.89
N TYR A 84 -9.23 -2.07 23.30
CA TYR A 84 -9.95 -0.93 23.85
C TYR A 84 -10.94 -0.34 22.84
N LEU A 85 -10.52 -0.14 21.60
CA LEU A 85 -11.36 0.36 20.52
C LEU A 85 -12.56 -0.55 20.23
N GLN A 86 -12.33 -1.87 20.13
CA GLN A 86 -13.41 -2.85 19.94
C GLN A 86 -14.42 -2.82 21.10
N ASN A 87 -13.93 -2.68 22.34
CA ASN A 87 -14.78 -2.56 23.51
C ASN A 87 -15.58 -1.25 23.47
N LEU A 88 -14.90 -0.11 23.31
CA LEU A 88 -15.50 1.22 23.30
C LEU A 88 -16.54 1.37 22.18
N LEU A 89 -16.29 0.80 21.00
CA LEU A 89 -17.18 0.87 19.84
C LEU A 89 -18.29 -0.19 19.83
N SER A 90 -18.27 -1.16 20.76
CA SER A 90 -19.27 -2.23 20.83
C SER A 90 -20.66 -1.69 21.13
N ALA A 91 -21.68 -2.24 20.46
CA ALA A 91 -23.09 -1.92 20.75
C ALA A 91 -23.48 -2.14 22.22
N ALA A 92 -22.78 -3.05 22.91
CA ALA A 92 -23.03 -3.39 24.31
C ALA A 92 -22.30 -2.48 25.33
N LYS A 93 -21.42 -1.58 24.89
CA LYS A 93 -20.58 -0.77 25.80
C LYS A 93 -21.11 0.65 25.95
N ALA A 94 -21.53 1.01 27.16
CA ALA A 94 -22.10 2.32 27.47
C ALA A 94 -21.06 3.48 27.46
N THR A 95 -19.80 3.21 27.79
CA THR A 95 -18.78 4.24 28.10
C THR A 95 -18.67 5.34 27.04
N LEU A 96 -18.61 5.00 25.75
CA LEU A 96 -18.60 5.98 24.66
C LEU A 96 -19.98 6.14 24.00
N ARG A 97 -20.81 5.09 24.00
CA ARG A 97 -22.13 5.07 23.36
C ARG A 97 -23.09 6.10 23.98
N ASP A 98 -23.10 6.17 25.31
CA ASP A 98 -24.10 6.90 26.11
C ASP A 98 -23.58 8.26 26.61
N ASP A 99 -22.28 8.53 26.53
CA ASP A 99 -21.72 9.85 26.78
C ASP A 99 -21.91 10.74 25.54
N ALA A 100 -23.08 11.37 25.44
CA ALA A 100 -23.46 12.21 24.31
C ALA A 100 -22.49 13.36 24.04
N THR A 101 -21.91 13.95 25.09
CA THR A 101 -20.97 15.07 24.99
C THR A 101 -19.65 14.60 24.42
N LEU A 102 -19.06 13.53 24.96
CA LEU A 102 -17.84 12.94 24.44
C LEU A 102 -18.03 12.43 23.02
N ARG A 103 -19.11 11.69 22.77
CA ARG A 103 -19.43 11.13 21.46
C ARG A 103 -19.54 12.22 20.38
N LYS A 104 -20.23 13.33 20.68
CA LYS A 104 -20.39 14.44 19.73
C LYS A 104 -19.06 15.05 19.28
N ARG A 105 -18.07 15.13 20.17
CA ARG A 105 -16.74 15.68 19.85
C ARG A 105 -15.75 14.63 19.34
N ALA A 106 -15.97 13.34 19.62
CA ALA A 106 -15.08 12.25 19.25
C ALA A 106 -15.31 11.71 17.83
N PHE A 107 -16.48 11.94 17.23
CA PHE A 107 -16.80 11.44 15.89
C PHE A 107 -16.87 12.57 14.86
N THR A 108 -16.29 12.31 13.70
CA THR A 108 -16.38 13.17 12.51
C THR A 108 -16.83 12.33 11.32
N PRO A 109 -17.78 12.78 10.48
CA PRO A 109 -18.10 12.11 9.22
C PRO A 109 -16.88 12.06 8.28
N GLN A 110 -16.61 10.91 7.67
CA GLN A 110 -15.51 10.76 6.71
C GLN A 110 -15.64 11.73 5.53
N ALA A 111 -16.87 12.04 5.11
CA ALA A 111 -17.14 12.99 4.03
C ALA A 111 -16.69 14.44 4.33
N SER A 112 -16.52 14.80 5.61
CA SER A 112 -16.06 16.12 6.05
C SER A 112 -14.55 16.16 6.32
N ALA A 113 -13.87 15.03 6.25
CA ALA A 113 -12.47 14.90 6.61
C ALA A 113 -11.55 15.03 5.39
N THR A 114 -10.41 15.68 5.60
CA THR A 114 -9.27 15.60 4.67
C THR A 114 -8.27 14.61 5.24
N MET A 115 -7.98 13.55 4.48
CA MET A 115 -6.96 12.58 4.86
C MET A 115 -5.57 13.07 4.48
N HIS A 116 -4.58 12.72 5.31
CA HIS A 116 -3.15 13.02 5.10
C HIS A 116 -2.35 11.73 5.00
N LEU A 117 -1.05 11.84 4.71
CA LEU A 117 -0.15 10.69 4.85
C LEU A 117 -0.20 10.16 6.30
N PRO A 118 -0.32 8.84 6.50
CA PRO A 118 -0.50 8.26 7.83
C PRO A 118 0.76 8.34 8.70
N ALA A 119 1.94 8.38 8.09
CA ALA A 119 3.23 8.47 8.77
C ALA A 119 4.19 9.37 7.99
N THR A 120 5.17 9.93 8.69
CA THR A 120 6.38 10.44 8.06
C THR A 120 7.23 9.24 7.66
N ILE A 121 7.39 9.00 6.37
CA ILE A 121 8.16 7.87 5.86
C ILE A 121 9.64 8.27 5.88
N GLY A 122 10.45 7.56 6.67
CA GLY A 122 11.91 7.73 6.68
C GLY A 122 12.49 7.18 5.39
N ASP A 123 12.43 5.86 5.26
CA ASP A 123 12.83 5.13 4.07
C ASP A 123 11.65 4.39 3.43
N TYR A 124 11.64 4.38 2.10
CA TYR A 124 10.72 3.60 1.28
C TYR A 124 11.55 2.57 0.48
N THR A 125 11.19 1.30 0.59
CA THR A 125 11.78 0.21 -0.20
C THR A 125 10.71 -0.48 -1.01
N ASP A 126 11.02 -0.73 -2.27
CA ASP A 126 10.16 -1.46 -3.18
C ASP A 126 10.74 -2.84 -3.48
N PHE A 127 9.98 -3.89 -3.19
CA PHE A 127 10.39 -5.25 -3.50
C PHE A 127 9.93 -5.65 -4.91
N TYR A 128 10.29 -6.87 -5.33
CA TYR A 128 9.94 -7.40 -6.63
C TYR A 128 9.39 -8.82 -6.52
N SER A 129 8.41 -9.01 -5.63
CA SER A 129 8.12 -10.32 -5.03
C SER A 129 7.02 -11.13 -5.72
N SER A 130 6.37 -10.61 -6.77
CA SER A 130 5.42 -11.38 -7.58
C SER A 130 6.16 -12.16 -8.67
N ARG A 131 6.07 -13.49 -8.62
CA ARG A 131 6.73 -14.39 -9.60
C ARG A 131 6.21 -14.18 -11.01
N GLN A 132 4.89 -14.00 -11.15
CA GLN A 132 4.28 -13.81 -12.46
C GLN A 132 4.69 -12.47 -13.05
N HIS A 133 4.70 -11.39 -12.26
CA HIS A 133 5.16 -10.08 -12.71
C HIS A 133 6.61 -10.14 -13.19
N ALA A 134 7.50 -10.70 -12.35
CA ALA A 134 8.92 -10.86 -12.69
C ALA A 134 9.15 -11.67 -13.97
N THR A 135 8.35 -12.73 -14.15
CA THR A 135 8.37 -13.59 -15.33
C THR A 135 7.86 -12.85 -16.56
N ASN A 136 6.73 -12.13 -16.47
CA ASN A 136 6.16 -11.35 -17.57
C ASN A 136 7.14 -10.30 -18.09
N VAL A 137 7.70 -9.48 -17.19
CA VAL A 137 8.74 -8.50 -17.53
C VAL A 137 9.95 -9.20 -18.15
N GLY A 138 10.41 -10.29 -17.53
CA GLY A 138 11.49 -11.12 -18.06
C GLY A 138 11.27 -11.58 -19.49
N ILE A 139 10.08 -12.10 -19.81
CA ILE A 139 9.73 -12.53 -21.16
C ILE A 139 9.79 -11.36 -22.15
N MET A 140 9.27 -10.18 -21.79
CA MET A 140 9.23 -9.02 -22.67
C MET A 140 10.62 -8.41 -22.98
N PHE A 141 11.58 -8.60 -22.08
CA PHE A 141 12.92 -8.00 -22.20
C PHE A 141 14.03 -9.00 -22.56
N ARG A 142 13.92 -10.27 -22.14
CA ARG A 142 14.97 -11.29 -22.28
C ARG A 142 14.49 -12.57 -22.96
N GLY A 143 13.20 -12.67 -23.29
CA GLY A 143 12.60 -13.87 -23.87
C GLY A 143 12.20 -14.92 -22.82
N LYS A 144 11.47 -15.94 -23.26
CA LYS A 144 10.84 -16.95 -22.38
C LYS A 144 11.84 -17.79 -21.59
N GLU A 145 12.97 -18.13 -22.20
CA GLU A 145 13.97 -19.01 -21.61
C GLU A 145 14.75 -18.34 -20.46
N ASN A 146 14.87 -17.01 -20.49
CA ASN A 146 15.69 -16.23 -19.55
C ASN A 146 14.83 -15.25 -18.72
N ALA A 147 13.57 -15.63 -18.45
CA ALA A 147 12.59 -14.74 -17.85
C ALA A 147 12.99 -14.31 -16.43
N LEU A 148 13.27 -15.24 -15.53
CA LEU A 148 13.75 -14.91 -14.18
C LEU A 148 15.27 -14.80 -14.15
N MET A 149 15.77 -13.75 -13.49
CA MET A 149 17.19 -13.66 -13.19
C MET A 149 17.57 -14.71 -12.13
N PRO A 150 18.81 -15.23 -12.12
CA PRO A 150 19.20 -16.34 -11.25
C PRO A 150 18.91 -16.11 -9.77
N ASN A 151 19.08 -14.88 -9.28
CA ASN A 151 18.90 -14.51 -7.88
C ASN A 151 17.44 -14.45 -7.41
N TRP A 152 16.47 -14.32 -8.32
CA TRP A 152 15.09 -13.96 -7.98
C TRP A 152 14.40 -14.99 -7.08
N LEU A 153 14.71 -16.28 -7.26
CA LEU A 153 14.18 -17.38 -6.44
C LEU A 153 14.97 -17.62 -5.14
N HIS A 154 16.07 -16.91 -4.91
CA HIS A 154 16.94 -17.10 -3.75
C HIS A 154 16.85 -15.99 -2.70
N LEU A 155 16.44 -14.78 -3.11
CA LEU A 155 16.23 -13.65 -2.20
C LEU A 155 15.08 -12.76 -2.71
N PRO A 156 14.36 -12.07 -1.81
CA PRO A 156 13.37 -11.07 -2.20
C PRO A 156 14.09 -9.83 -2.72
N VAL A 157 14.33 -9.77 -4.02
CA VAL A 157 14.97 -8.63 -4.69
C VAL A 157 14.15 -7.37 -4.40
N GLY A 158 14.84 -6.26 -4.11
CA GLY A 158 14.23 -4.96 -3.91
C GLY A 158 15.25 -3.83 -4.09
N TYR A 159 14.77 -2.59 -4.09
CA TYR A 159 15.58 -1.38 -4.23
C TYR A 159 15.03 -0.26 -3.35
N HIS A 160 15.87 0.73 -3.06
CA HIS A 160 15.44 1.93 -2.34
C HIS A 160 14.58 2.79 -3.27
N GLY A 161 13.33 2.99 -2.88
CA GLY A 161 12.40 3.92 -3.52
C GLY A 161 12.64 5.35 -3.06
N ARG A 162 11.76 6.27 -3.46
CA ARG A 162 11.86 7.69 -3.09
C ARG A 162 10.77 8.09 -2.11
N ALA A 163 11.14 8.23 -0.82
CA ALA A 163 10.19 8.60 0.24
C ALA A 163 9.52 9.98 0.00
N SER A 164 10.26 10.97 -0.51
CA SER A 164 9.73 12.34 -0.69
C SER A 164 8.59 12.48 -1.68
N SER A 165 8.44 11.50 -2.60
CA SER A 165 7.41 11.49 -3.64
C SER A 165 6.27 10.52 -3.32
N VAL A 166 6.25 9.93 -2.12
CA VAL A 166 5.08 9.20 -1.62
C VAL A 166 4.02 10.21 -1.22
N VAL A 167 2.83 10.09 -1.82
CA VAL A 167 1.70 11.01 -1.63
C VAL A 167 0.43 10.27 -1.26
N VAL A 168 -0.47 10.95 -0.56
CA VAL A 168 -1.76 10.37 -0.18
C VAL A 168 -2.70 10.30 -1.38
N SER A 169 -3.55 9.27 -1.38
CA SER A 169 -4.67 9.10 -2.31
C SER A 169 -5.42 10.40 -2.62
N GLY A 170 -5.68 10.64 -3.90
CA GLY A 170 -6.33 11.85 -4.43
C GLY A 170 -5.36 12.90 -4.95
N THR A 171 -4.08 12.80 -4.60
CA THR A 171 -3.04 13.70 -5.12
C THR A 171 -2.88 13.50 -6.64
N PRO A 172 -3.02 14.55 -7.47
CA PRO A 172 -2.79 14.45 -8.90
C PRO A 172 -1.32 14.14 -9.22
N ILE A 173 -1.08 13.32 -10.24
CA ILE A 173 0.26 12.91 -10.67
C ILE A 173 0.55 13.53 -12.02
N ARG A 174 1.58 14.36 -12.09
CA ARG A 174 1.98 15.01 -13.35
C ARG A 174 2.82 14.06 -14.18
N ARG A 175 2.48 13.91 -15.47
CA ARG A 175 3.29 13.14 -16.41
C ARG A 175 4.74 13.67 -16.41
N PRO A 176 5.74 12.80 -16.19
CA PRO A 176 7.12 13.24 -16.09
C PRO A 176 7.70 13.58 -17.46
N VAL A 177 8.66 14.51 -17.42
CA VAL A 177 9.58 14.81 -18.51
C VAL A 177 10.94 14.23 -18.12
N GLY A 178 11.65 13.64 -19.07
CA GLY A 178 12.97 13.05 -18.81
C GLY A 178 13.74 12.73 -20.07
N GLN A 179 14.85 12.03 -19.92
CA GLN A 179 15.59 11.47 -21.06
C GLN A 179 14.93 10.19 -21.55
N LEU A 180 14.77 10.09 -22.87
CA LEU A 180 14.15 8.98 -23.57
C LEU A 180 15.09 8.49 -24.67
N CYS A 181 15.16 7.18 -24.87
CA CYS A 181 15.89 6.57 -26.00
C CYS A 181 14.94 5.72 -26.85
N PRO A 182 14.09 6.35 -27.69
CA PRO A 182 13.12 5.63 -28.52
C PRO A 182 13.77 4.89 -29.70
N ASP A 183 14.92 5.36 -30.17
CA ASP A 183 15.72 4.78 -31.26
C ASP A 183 17.13 4.55 -30.73
N GLU A 184 17.48 3.28 -30.52
CA GLU A 184 18.77 2.86 -29.95
C GLU A 184 19.97 3.18 -30.88
N THR A 185 19.70 3.60 -32.13
CA THR A 185 20.73 4.02 -33.09
C THR A 185 21.00 5.53 -33.08
N LYS A 186 20.27 6.31 -32.28
CA LYS A 186 20.37 7.78 -32.20
C LYS A 186 20.65 8.26 -30.77
N PRO A 187 21.14 9.50 -30.59
CA PRO A 187 21.26 10.10 -29.26
C PRO A 187 19.90 10.15 -28.53
N PRO A 188 19.90 10.07 -27.18
CA PRO A 188 18.68 10.23 -26.39
C PRO A 188 18.10 11.63 -26.56
N VAL A 189 16.78 11.74 -26.35
CA VAL A 189 16.03 13.00 -26.44
C VAL A 189 15.47 13.38 -25.08
N HIS A 190 15.35 14.68 -24.82
CA HIS A 190 14.61 15.20 -23.68
C HIS A 190 13.14 15.37 -24.07
N GLY A 191 12.21 14.80 -23.31
CA GLY A 191 10.80 14.89 -23.66
C GLY A 191 9.85 14.26 -22.66
N VAL A 192 8.56 14.37 -22.99
CA VAL A 192 7.44 13.85 -22.21
C VAL A 192 7.37 12.33 -22.30
N SER A 193 7.21 11.63 -21.17
CA SER A 193 7.04 10.18 -21.15
C SER A 193 5.81 9.74 -21.95
N LYS A 194 6.01 8.80 -22.86
CA LYS A 194 4.98 8.19 -23.74
C LYS A 194 4.43 6.89 -23.18
N LEU A 195 5.13 6.27 -22.23
CA LEU A 195 4.80 4.97 -21.65
C LEU A 195 4.56 5.10 -20.13
N LEU A 196 3.61 5.95 -19.76
CA LEU A 196 3.20 6.14 -18.36
C LEU A 196 2.29 4.99 -17.91
N ASP A 197 2.55 4.45 -16.73
CA ASP A 197 1.96 3.21 -16.23
C ASP A 197 1.60 3.32 -14.75
N PHE A 198 0.72 2.43 -14.30
CA PHE A 198 0.48 2.16 -12.88
C PHE A 198 1.15 0.83 -12.49
N GLU A 199 1.38 0.66 -11.20
CA GLU A 199 1.77 -0.63 -10.62
C GLU A 199 0.89 -0.93 -9.41
N LEU A 200 0.07 -1.98 -9.50
CA LEU A 200 -0.77 -2.44 -8.40
C LEU A 200 0.10 -3.05 -7.32
N GLU A 201 0.15 -2.40 -6.16
CA GLU A 201 0.94 -2.85 -5.03
C GLU A 201 0.18 -2.79 -3.71
N MET A 202 0.74 -3.47 -2.72
CA MET A 202 0.46 -3.22 -1.32
C MET A 202 1.76 -2.96 -0.60
N ALA A 203 1.71 -2.15 0.45
CA ALA A 203 2.87 -1.84 1.27
C ALA A 203 2.53 -1.98 2.74
N PHE A 204 3.53 -2.31 3.55
CA PHE A 204 3.39 -2.37 5.00
C PHE A 204 4.28 -1.34 5.69
N PHE A 205 3.77 -0.82 6.80
CA PHE A 205 4.51 0.09 7.67
C PHE A 205 5.29 -0.69 8.73
N VAL A 206 6.54 -0.27 8.94
CA VAL A 206 7.38 -0.78 10.03
C VAL A 206 6.92 -0.18 11.35
N GLY A 207 6.77 -1.06 12.35
CA GLY A 207 6.52 -0.77 13.75
C GLY A 207 7.80 -0.37 14.49
N PRO A 208 8.17 -1.03 15.60
CA PRO A 208 9.50 -0.85 16.18
C PRO A 208 10.58 -1.12 15.13
N GLY A 209 11.62 -0.30 15.13
CA GLY A 209 12.79 -0.52 14.30
C GLY A 209 13.71 -1.62 14.84
N ASN A 210 14.92 -1.66 14.28
CA ASN A 210 16.07 -2.38 14.83
C ASN A 210 17.28 -1.44 14.92
N LYS A 211 18.26 -1.79 15.76
CA LYS A 211 19.50 -1.02 15.83
C LYS A 211 20.36 -1.30 14.60
N LEU A 212 21.13 -0.29 14.17
CA LEU A 212 22.11 -0.46 13.10
C LEU A 212 23.12 -1.55 13.51
N GLY A 213 23.33 -2.52 12.63
CA GLY A 213 24.16 -3.69 12.87
C GLY A 213 23.44 -4.88 13.53
N GLU A 214 22.17 -4.75 13.91
CA GLU A 214 21.39 -5.81 14.57
C GLU A 214 20.25 -6.29 13.65
N PRO A 215 20.40 -7.43 12.93
CA PRO A 215 19.35 -7.98 12.07
C PRO A 215 18.08 -8.35 12.84
N ILE A 216 16.92 -8.31 12.17
CA ILE A 216 15.66 -8.85 12.69
C ILE A 216 15.54 -10.31 12.26
N PRO A 217 15.57 -11.28 13.19
CA PRO A 217 15.35 -12.69 12.85
C PRO A 217 13.93 -12.89 12.29
N ILE A 218 13.78 -13.77 11.30
CA ILE A 218 12.50 -13.98 10.61
C ILE A 218 11.34 -14.39 11.54
N ASN A 219 11.62 -15.10 12.63
CA ASN A 219 10.60 -15.47 13.61
C ASN A 219 10.06 -14.27 14.40
N LYS A 220 10.82 -13.18 14.51
CA LYS A 220 10.39 -11.91 15.14
C LYS A 220 9.83 -10.89 14.15
N ALA A 221 10.01 -11.08 12.84
CA ALA A 221 9.60 -10.11 11.82
C ALA A 221 8.13 -9.63 11.96
N HIS A 222 7.21 -10.51 12.40
CA HIS A 222 5.80 -10.17 12.60
C HIS A 222 5.56 -9.11 13.70
N GLU A 223 6.46 -8.98 14.69
CA GLU A 223 6.39 -7.98 15.76
C GLU A 223 6.73 -6.56 15.26
N HIS A 224 7.30 -6.46 14.05
CA HIS A 224 7.77 -5.23 13.42
C HIS A 224 6.86 -4.75 12.27
N ILE A 225 5.78 -5.47 11.96
CA ILE A 225 4.86 -5.12 10.86
C ILE A 225 3.57 -4.57 11.46
N PHE A 226 3.38 -3.25 11.37
CA PHE A 226 2.24 -2.57 11.99
C PHE A 226 0.93 -2.83 11.24
N GLY A 227 0.95 -2.64 9.93
CA GLY A 227 -0.25 -2.73 9.10
C GLY A 227 0.03 -2.37 7.65
N MET A 228 -0.99 -2.51 6.82
CA MET A 228 -0.88 -2.43 5.36
C MET A 228 -1.71 -1.29 4.76
N VAL A 229 -1.27 -0.84 3.60
CA VAL A 229 -1.96 0.10 2.70
C VAL A 229 -1.94 -0.42 1.27
N LEU A 230 -2.87 0.05 0.44
CA LEU A 230 -2.77 -0.06 -1.02
C LEU A 230 -1.73 0.94 -1.52
N MET A 231 -1.08 0.60 -2.63
CA MET A 231 -0.06 1.44 -3.22
C MET A 231 -0.11 1.39 -4.75
N ASN A 232 0.12 2.55 -5.38
CA ASN A 232 0.35 2.68 -6.81
C ASN A 232 1.74 3.27 -7.04
N ASP A 233 2.68 2.47 -7.53
CA ASP A 233 4.01 2.93 -7.90
C ASP A 233 4.05 3.39 -9.36
N TRP A 234 3.73 4.67 -9.58
CA TRP A 234 3.60 5.22 -10.93
C TRP A 234 4.92 5.12 -11.66
N SER A 235 4.85 4.68 -12.92
CA SER A 235 6.04 4.29 -13.66
C SER A 235 6.09 4.92 -15.05
N ALA A 236 7.21 5.55 -15.39
CA ALA A 236 7.51 6.03 -16.75
C ALA A 236 8.45 5.03 -17.43
N ARG A 237 7.89 4.05 -18.14
CA ARG A 237 8.62 2.86 -18.63
C ARG A 237 9.72 3.18 -19.63
N ASP A 238 9.55 4.23 -20.41
CA ASP A 238 10.52 4.69 -21.40
C ASP A 238 11.72 5.39 -20.75
N ILE A 239 11.49 6.23 -19.74
CA ILE A 239 12.56 6.81 -18.91
C ILE A 239 13.29 5.67 -18.18
N GLN A 240 12.53 4.79 -17.51
CA GLN A 240 13.05 3.67 -16.73
C GLN A 240 13.96 2.77 -17.58
N LYS A 241 13.51 2.36 -18.78
CA LYS A 241 14.28 1.48 -19.67
C LYS A 241 15.66 2.08 -20.00
N TRP A 242 15.75 3.39 -20.17
CA TRP A 242 17.00 4.06 -20.53
C TRP A 242 17.96 4.18 -19.35
N GLU A 243 17.46 4.45 -18.14
CA GLU A 243 18.32 4.77 -16.99
C GLU A 243 18.74 3.56 -16.14
N TYR A 244 17.95 2.48 -16.12
CA TYR A 244 18.02 1.53 -15.00
C TYR A 244 19.26 0.63 -14.99
N ILE A 245 20.01 0.56 -16.09
CA ILE A 245 21.22 -0.26 -16.16
C ILE A 245 22.43 0.64 -15.85
N PRO A 246 23.28 0.29 -14.87
CA PRO A 246 23.24 -0.90 -14.00
C PRO A 246 22.61 -0.67 -12.61
N LEU A 247 22.16 0.54 -12.30
CA LEU A 247 21.92 0.98 -10.91
C LEU A 247 20.48 0.78 -10.40
N GLY A 248 19.58 0.29 -11.24
CA GLY A 248 18.17 0.08 -10.91
C GLY A 248 17.28 1.29 -11.26
N PRO A 249 15.96 1.17 -11.04
CA PRO A 249 14.98 2.22 -11.34
C PRO A 249 15.24 3.49 -10.53
N PHE A 250 15.06 4.67 -11.15
CA PHE A 250 15.28 5.96 -10.50
C PHE A 250 14.25 7.03 -10.88
N LEU A 251 14.46 7.83 -11.93
CA LEU A 251 13.52 8.87 -12.38
C LEU A 251 12.26 8.28 -13.03
N GLY A 252 12.35 7.06 -13.52
CA GLY A 252 11.21 6.28 -14.00
C GLY A 252 10.18 5.96 -12.91
N LYS A 253 10.50 6.19 -11.63
CA LYS A 253 9.65 5.90 -10.46
C LYS A 253 9.42 7.12 -9.56
N SER A 254 10.49 7.85 -9.24
CA SER A 254 10.52 8.90 -8.21
C SER A 254 9.69 10.17 -8.47
N PHE A 255 8.92 10.23 -9.57
CA PHE A 255 8.04 11.36 -9.86
C PHE A 255 6.71 11.29 -9.09
N GLY A 256 6.34 10.12 -8.57
CA GLY A 256 5.15 9.99 -7.73
C GLY A 256 4.82 8.55 -7.38
N THR A 257 4.50 8.31 -6.12
CA THR A 257 4.02 7.02 -5.60
C THR A 257 2.81 7.32 -4.71
N THR A 258 1.67 6.68 -4.92
CA THR A 258 0.44 6.97 -4.15
C THR A 258 0.12 5.85 -3.17
N ILE A 259 -0.27 6.19 -1.94
CA ILE A 259 -0.79 5.20 -0.96
C ILE A 259 -2.21 5.53 -0.48
N SER A 260 -2.97 4.49 -0.11
CA SER A 260 -4.25 4.68 0.60
C SER A 260 -4.02 5.25 2.02
N PRO A 261 -4.93 6.10 2.53
CA PRO A 261 -4.69 6.81 3.79
C PRO A 261 -4.93 5.97 5.06
N TRP A 262 -5.70 4.87 4.94
CA TRP A 262 -6.08 4.02 6.06
C TRP A 262 -5.13 2.83 6.18
N VAL A 263 -4.36 2.79 7.27
CA VAL A 263 -3.45 1.69 7.60
C VAL A 263 -4.25 0.60 8.30
N VAL A 264 -4.52 -0.50 7.59
CA VAL A 264 -5.23 -1.66 8.15
C VAL A 264 -4.24 -2.45 9.02
N PRO A 265 -4.47 -2.58 10.33
CA PRO A 265 -3.53 -3.26 11.22
C PRO A 265 -3.45 -4.76 10.90
N MET A 266 -2.28 -5.37 11.12
CA MET A 266 -2.09 -6.79 10.83
C MET A 266 -3.10 -7.68 11.58
N GLU A 267 -3.50 -7.31 12.80
CA GLU A 267 -4.51 -8.03 13.58
C GLU A 267 -5.90 -8.07 12.92
N ALA A 268 -6.23 -7.09 12.07
CA ALA A 268 -7.46 -7.12 11.27
C ALA A 268 -7.34 -8.06 10.06
N LEU A 269 -6.11 -8.33 9.60
CA LEU A 269 -5.81 -9.18 8.46
C LEU A 269 -5.57 -10.64 8.84
N MET A 270 -5.15 -10.92 10.08
CA MET A 270 -4.89 -12.28 10.58
C MET A 270 -6.02 -13.30 10.31
N PRO A 271 -7.32 -12.96 10.38
CA PRO A 271 -8.38 -13.92 10.03
C PRO A 271 -8.38 -14.38 8.57
N PHE A 272 -7.62 -13.71 7.69
CA PHE A 272 -7.56 -13.95 6.24
C PHE A 272 -6.20 -14.52 5.82
N THR A 273 -5.40 -15.02 6.76
CA THR A 273 -4.14 -15.70 6.44
C THR A 273 -4.40 -17.02 5.72
N LEU A 274 -3.55 -17.30 4.74
CA LEU A 274 -3.44 -18.56 4.01
C LEU A 274 -2.05 -19.17 4.23
N PRO A 275 -1.88 -20.49 4.00
CA PRO A 275 -0.56 -21.09 3.92
C PRO A 275 0.37 -20.33 2.96
N ASN A 276 1.64 -20.23 3.32
CA ASN A 276 2.66 -19.60 2.47
C ASN A 276 2.82 -20.40 1.16
N PRO A 277 3.08 -19.76 0.00
CA PRO A 277 3.39 -20.46 -1.24
C PRO A 277 4.57 -21.41 -1.07
N VAL A 278 4.52 -22.54 -1.76
CA VAL A 278 5.67 -23.44 -1.85
C VAL A 278 6.79 -22.74 -2.62
N GLN A 279 7.96 -22.68 -2.00
CA GLN A 279 9.15 -22.11 -2.60
C GLN A 279 10.11 -23.22 -3.05
N ASP A 280 10.46 -23.19 -4.33
CA ASP A 280 11.42 -24.09 -4.96
C ASP A 280 12.36 -23.27 -5.85
N PRO A 281 13.68 -23.25 -5.55
CA PRO A 281 14.36 -23.95 -4.46
C PRO A 281 13.92 -23.47 -3.06
N LYS A 282 14.12 -24.34 -2.06
CA LYS A 282 13.97 -23.96 -0.65
C LYS A 282 14.91 -22.79 -0.34
N PRO A 283 14.43 -21.68 0.26
CA PRO A 283 15.28 -20.54 0.56
C PRO A 283 16.30 -20.90 1.66
N LEU A 284 17.33 -20.07 1.81
CA LEU A 284 18.31 -20.22 2.89
C LEU A 284 17.63 -20.14 4.28
N PRO A 285 18.22 -20.74 5.33
CA PRO A 285 17.58 -20.85 6.64
C PRO A 285 17.06 -19.52 7.24
N TYR A 286 17.76 -18.41 7.01
CA TYR A 286 17.33 -17.10 7.54
C TYR A 286 16.03 -16.55 6.90
N LEU A 287 15.61 -17.12 5.77
CA LEU A 287 14.35 -16.81 5.08
C LEU A 287 13.29 -17.91 5.24
N CYS A 288 13.59 -18.99 5.97
CA CYS A 288 12.62 -20.05 6.22
C CYS A 288 11.72 -19.71 7.41
N HIS A 289 10.40 -19.83 7.23
CA HIS A 289 9.42 -19.74 8.33
C HIS A 289 8.19 -20.60 8.01
N GLU A 290 7.57 -21.16 9.05
CA GLU A 290 6.43 -22.07 8.91
C GLU A 290 5.09 -21.36 9.14
N GLU A 291 5.09 -20.24 9.88
CA GLU A 291 3.85 -19.56 10.23
C GLU A 291 3.18 -18.96 8.98
N PRO A 292 1.87 -19.21 8.76
CA PRO A 292 1.12 -18.58 7.69
C PRO A 292 1.21 -17.05 7.74
N TYR A 293 1.67 -16.44 6.65
CA TYR A 293 1.83 -14.99 6.51
C TYR A 293 1.58 -14.49 5.08
N THR A 294 0.79 -15.26 4.33
CA THR A 294 0.18 -14.87 3.06
C THR A 294 -1.28 -14.52 3.32
N PHE A 295 -1.83 -13.50 2.64
CA PHE A 295 -3.16 -12.99 2.97
C PHE A 295 -4.09 -13.02 1.74
N ASP A 296 -5.34 -13.45 1.94
CA ASP A 296 -6.39 -13.41 0.91
C ASP A 296 -7.02 -12.02 0.83
N ILE A 297 -6.38 -11.14 0.05
CA ILE A 297 -6.82 -9.76 -0.15
C ILE A 297 -7.18 -9.59 -1.62
N ASN A 298 -8.47 -9.43 -1.92
CA ASN A 298 -8.93 -9.18 -3.27
C ASN A 298 -8.56 -7.75 -3.67
N LEU A 299 -7.94 -7.59 -4.84
CA LEU A 299 -7.42 -6.32 -5.33
C LEU A 299 -8.02 -5.99 -6.69
N PHE A 300 -8.34 -4.72 -6.89
CA PHE A 300 -8.97 -4.23 -8.11
C PHE A 300 -8.30 -2.94 -8.55
N VAL A 301 -8.08 -2.82 -9.85
CA VAL A 301 -7.71 -1.54 -10.49
C VAL A 301 -8.77 -1.18 -11.50
N ALA A 302 -9.30 0.02 -11.36
CA ALA A 302 -10.18 0.62 -12.35
C ALA A 302 -9.53 1.86 -12.97
N LEU A 303 -9.83 2.09 -14.24
CA LEU A 303 -9.36 3.25 -14.99
C LEU A 303 -10.56 4.06 -15.48
N LYS A 304 -10.54 5.36 -15.24
CA LYS A 304 -11.54 6.29 -15.74
C LYS A 304 -10.86 7.33 -16.63
N GLY A 305 -11.03 7.18 -17.94
CA GLY A 305 -10.57 8.17 -18.89
C GLY A 305 -11.39 9.46 -18.84
N GLU A 306 -10.79 10.54 -19.35
CA GLU A 306 -11.50 11.80 -19.50
C GLU A 306 -12.74 11.63 -20.40
N GLY A 307 -13.89 12.12 -19.93
CA GLY A 307 -15.18 11.94 -20.62
C GLY A 307 -15.89 10.61 -20.38
N MET A 308 -15.29 9.64 -19.66
CA MET A 308 -16.00 8.44 -19.23
C MET A 308 -16.95 8.72 -18.06
N ASN A 309 -18.19 8.23 -18.14
CA ASN A 309 -19.16 8.34 -17.05
C ASN A 309 -18.86 7.40 -15.88
N GLN A 310 -18.37 6.20 -16.18
CA GLN A 310 -18.06 5.15 -15.20
C GLN A 310 -16.63 4.63 -15.42
N PRO A 311 -15.89 4.28 -14.35
CA PRO A 311 -14.58 3.64 -14.48
C PRO A 311 -14.71 2.20 -15.00
N ALA A 312 -13.74 1.74 -15.79
CA ALA A 312 -13.63 0.36 -16.23
C ALA A 312 -12.64 -0.41 -15.35
N THR A 313 -13.03 -1.56 -14.80
CA THR A 313 -12.11 -2.45 -14.07
C THR A 313 -11.19 -3.16 -15.06
N ILE A 314 -9.90 -2.87 -15.00
CA ILE A 314 -8.88 -3.41 -15.93
C ILE A 314 -7.98 -4.46 -15.29
N CYS A 315 -8.00 -4.59 -13.96
CA CYS A 315 -7.30 -5.64 -13.23
C CYS A 315 -8.13 -6.12 -12.05
N ARG A 316 -8.20 -7.44 -11.87
CA ARG A 316 -8.70 -8.11 -10.66
C ARG A 316 -7.64 -9.10 -10.21
N SER A 317 -6.91 -8.81 -9.14
CA SER A 317 -5.81 -9.63 -8.64
C SER A 317 -6.03 -9.98 -7.17
N ASN A 318 -5.03 -10.61 -6.56
CA ASN A 318 -5.07 -10.94 -5.14
C ASN A 318 -3.66 -10.96 -4.54
N PHE A 319 -3.51 -10.43 -3.33
CA PHE A 319 -2.22 -10.40 -2.63
C PHE A 319 -1.66 -11.79 -2.31
N LYS A 320 -2.50 -12.85 -2.31
CA LYS A 320 -2.05 -14.22 -2.08
C LYS A 320 -1.08 -14.77 -3.13
N HIS A 321 -0.93 -14.09 -4.27
CA HIS A 321 -0.02 -14.49 -5.35
C HIS A 321 1.44 -14.12 -5.11
N MET A 322 1.75 -13.33 -4.08
CA MET A 322 3.12 -12.96 -3.74
C MET A 322 3.96 -14.19 -3.38
N TYR A 323 5.13 -14.35 -4.00
CA TYR A 323 6.02 -15.50 -3.77
C TYR A 323 6.84 -15.34 -2.49
N TRP A 324 7.32 -14.12 -2.23
CA TRP A 324 8.01 -13.77 -0.99
C TRP A 324 7.04 -13.07 -0.04
N THR A 325 7.01 -13.55 1.20
CA THR A 325 6.16 -13.01 2.27
C THR A 325 6.76 -11.73 2.87
N MET A 326 5.93 -10.91 3.54
CA MET A 326 6.41 -9.70 4.24
C MET A 326 7.44 -10.02 5.33
N LYS A 327 7.32 -11.16 6.02
CA LYS A 327 8.34 -11.62 6.99
C LYS A 327 9.71 -11.82 6.34
N GLN A 328 9.74 -12.42 5.15
CA GLN A 328 10.97 -12.63 4.39
C GLN A 328 11.56 -11.32 3.85
N GLN A 329 10.70 -10.43 3.35
CA GLN A 329 11.10 -9.10 2.89
C GLN A 329 11.79 -8.32 4.02
N LEU A 330 11.16 -8.23 5.20
CA LEU A 330 11.72 -7.54 6.36
C LEU A 330 13.00 -8.21 6.90
N ALA A 331 13.01 -9.53 7.02
CA ALA A 331 14.19 -10.28 7.46
C ALA A 331 15.38 -10.10 6.48
N HIS A 332 15.12 -10.12 5.17
CA HIS A 332 16.13 -9.88 4.16
C HIS A 332 16.66 -8.45 4.21
N HIS A 333 15.78 -7.46 4.35
CA HIS A 333 16.16 -6.06 4.38
C HIS A 333 17.13 -5.75 5.53
N THR A 334 16.98 -6.44 6.67
CA THR A 334 17.81 -6.20 7.86
C THR A 334 18.97 -7.18 8.02
N VAL A 335 19.11 -8.19 7.15
CA VAL A 335 20.12 -9.27 7.32
C VAL A 335 21.56 -8.75 7.35
N ASN A 336 21.83 -7.62 6.70
CA ASN A 336 23.13 -6.96 6.69
C ASN A 336 23.33 -5.96 7.85
N GLY A 337 22.36 -5.83 8.76
CA GLY A 337 22.35 -4.85 9.84
C GLY A 337 21.71 -3.51 9.49
N CYS A 338 21.08 -3.34 8.31
CA CYS A 338 20.28 -2.15 7.99
C CYS A 338 19.23 -1.90 9.09
N ASN A 339 19.14 -0.67 9.59
CA ASN A 339 18.20 -0.27 10.63
C ASN A 339 16.89 0.24 10.03
N LEU A 340 15.83 -0.54 10.15
CA LEU A 340 14.48 -0.05 9.91
C LEU A 340 14.02 0.85 11.05
N GLN A 341 13.10 1.76 10.76
CA GLN A 341 12.57 2.75 11.69
C GLN A 341 11.02 2.77 11.67
N PRO A 342 10.37 3.19 12.77
CA PRO A 342 8.92 3.35 12.79
C PRO A 342 8.41 4.32 11.71
N GLY A 343 7.56 3.80 10.83
CA GLY A 343 7.02 4.53 9.70
C GLY A 343 7.74 4.32 8.36
N ASP A 344 8.82 3.53 8.31
CA ASP A 344 9.36 3.06 7.04
C ASP A 344 8.30 2.24 6.29
N LEU A 345 8.32 2.36 4.96
CA LEU A 345 7.33 1.76 4.07
C LEU A 345 8.00 0.72 3.16
N LEU A 346 7.56 -0.53 3.24
CA LEU A 346 8.08 -1.62 2.42
C LEU A 346 6.96 -2.12 1.51
N ALA A 347 7.12 -1.92 0.20
CA ALA A 347 6.14 -2.27 -0.83
C ALA A 347 6.41 -3.64 -1.44
N SER A 348 5.37 -4.27 -1.96
CA SER A 348 5.39 -5.67 -2.39
C SER A 348 6.17 -5.91 -3.69
N GLY A 349 6.30 -4.87 -4.52
CA GLY A 349 6.42 -5.00 -5.96
C GLY A 349 5.06 -5.29 -6.61
N THR A 350 4.96 -4.96 -7.89
CA THR A 350 3.73 -5.14 -8.68
C THR A 350 3.11 -6.54 -8.51
N ILE A 351 1.82 -6.58 -8.21
CA ILE A 351 1.07 -7.80 -7.90
C ILE A 351 0.37 -8.34 -9.15
N SER A 352 0.99 -9.33 -9.79
CA SER A 352 0.38 -10.08 -10.90
C SER A 352 0.00 -11.50 -10.49
N GLY A 353 -1.25 -11.89 -10.78
CA GLY A 353 -1.74 -13.27 -10.68
C GLY A 353 -1.54 -14.06 -11.98
N PRO A 354 -1.86 -15.36 -12.00
CA PRO A 354 -1.52 -16.27 -13.10
C PRO A 354 -2.26 -15.97 -14.41
N ASN A 355 -3.46 -15.38 -14.35
CA ASN A 355 -4.24 -15.08 -15.54
C ASN A 355 -3.99 -13.63 -16.02
N PRO A 356 -4.11 -13.36 -17.33
CA PRO A 356 -3.90 -12.01 -17.87
C PRO A 356 -4.77 -10.92 -17.23
N GLU A 357 -6.02 -11.22 -16.82
CA GLU A 357 -6.87 -10.26 -16.12
C GLU A 357 -6.42 -9.93 -14.69
N ASN A 358 -5.42 -10.66 -14.17
CA ASN A 358 -4.81 -10.44 -12.87
C ASN A 358 -3.48 -9.68 -12.94
N PHE A 359 -3.05 -9.22 -14.11
CA PHE A 359 -1.75 -8.54 -14.26
C PHE A 359 -1.80 -7.12 -13.67
N GLY A 360 -0.77 -6.78 -12.89
CA GLY A 360 -0.72 -5.60 -12.03
C GLY A 360 -0.24 -4.31 -12.69
N SER A 361 0.00 -4.29 -14.01
CA SER A 361 0.47 -3.09 -14.73
C SER A 361 -0.09 -3.03 -16.16
N MET A 362 -0.17 -1.83 -16.74
CA MET A 362 -0.54 -1.70 -18.16
C MET A 362 0.55 -2.23 -19.09
N LEU A 363 1.83 -2.20 -18.67
CA LEU A 363 2.91 -2.89 -19.37
C LEU A 363 2.56 -4.36 -19.62
N GLU A 364 2.05 -5.05 -18.60
CA GLU A 364 1.66 -6.45 -18.70
C GLU A 364 0.32 -6.64 -19.42
N LEU A 365 -0.72 -5.89 -19.04
CA LEU A 365 -2.06 -6.00 -19.62
C LEU A 365 -2.05 -5.71 -21.14
N SER A 366 -1.30 -4.69 -21.56
CA SER A 366 -1.13 -4.35 -22.99
C SER A 366 0.00 -5.15 -23.66
N TRP A 367 0.72 -5.99 -22.91
CA TRP A 367 1.88 -6.74 -23.38
C TRP A 367 2.87 -5.87 -24.17
N ARG A 368 3.47 -4.88 -23.48
CA ARG A 368 4.36 -3.87 -24.07
C ARG A 368 3.71 -3.12 -25.24
N GLY A 369 2.42 -2.83 -25.12
CA GLY A 369 1.64 -2.11 -26.13
C GLY A 369 1.32 -2.90 -27.42
N THR A 370 1.55 -4.22 -27.43
CA THR A 370 1.16 -5.07 -28.58
C THR A 370 -0.32 -5.49 -28.53
N LYS A 371 -0.95 -5.41 -27.36
CA LYS A 371 -2.38 -5.62 -27.12
C LYS A 371 -3.04 -4.32 -26.67
N VAL A 372 -4.36 -4.28 -26.80
CA VAL A 372 -5.19 -3.16 -26.32
C VAL A 372 -5.95 -3.58 -25.06
N ILE A 373 -6.10 -2.64 -24.14
CA ILE A 373 -6.93 -2.76 -22.95
C ILE A 373 -8.27 -2.10 -23.28
N ASP A 374 -9.36 -2.85 -23.19
CA ASP A 374 -10.71 -2.34 -23.42
C ASP A 374 -11.22 -1.59 -22.19
N LEU A 375 -11.69 -0.37 -22.38
CA LEU A 375 -12.33 0.44 -21.34
C LEU A 375 -13.86 0.54 -21.53
N GLY A 376 -14.41 -0.13 -22.54
CA GLY A 376 -15.82 -0.07 -22.92
C GLY A 376 -16.13 1.10 -23.87
N ASN A 377 -17.28 1.00 -24.55
CA ASN A 377 -17.78 2.01 -25.50
C ASN A 377 -16.76 2.43 -26.59
N GLY A 378 -15.93 1.50 -27.05
CA GLY A 378 -14.91 1.73 -28.08
C GLY A 378 -13.66 2.46 -27.60
N GLN A 379 -13.55 2.80 -26.31
CA GLN A 379 -12.35 3.39 -25.74
C GLN A 379 -11.34 2.32 -25.37
N THR A 380 -10.07 2.53 -25.73
CA THR A 380 -8.99 1.60 -25.43
C THR A 380 -7.76 2.32 -24.89
N ARG A 381 -6.87 1.54 -24.24
CA ARG A 381 -5.55 2.01 -23.81
C ARG A 381 -4.46 0.99 -24.11
N LYS A 382 -3.22 1.49 -24.09
CA LYS A 382 -1.99 0.68 -23.96
C LYS A 382 -1.21 1.10 -22.73
N PHE A 383 -1.11 2.41 -22.54
CA PHE A 383 -0.54 3.12 -21.40
C PHE A 383 -1.47 4.27 -21.02
N LEU A 384 -1.21 4.91 -19.89
CA LEU A 384 -2.03 6.01 -19.36
C LEU A 384 -1.96 7.24 -20.27
N GLN A 385 -3.11 7.86 -20.48
CA GLN A 385 -3.25 9.16 -21.13
C GLN A 385 -3.46 10.27 -20.10
N ASP A 386 -3.25 11.51 -20.50
CA ASP A 386 -3.58 12.66 -19.64
C ASP A 386 -5.08 12.69 -19.36
N GLY A 387 -5.45 13.05 -18.14
CA GLY A 387 -6.84 13.03 -17.70
C GLY A 387 -7.35 11.68 -17.18
N ASP A 388 -6.62 10.57 -17.41
CA ASP A 388 -6.95 9.27 -16.85
C ASP A 388 -6.83 9.29 -15.31
N GLU A 389 -7.83 8.73 -14.62
CA GLU A 389 -7.83 8.48 -13.18
C GLU A 389 -7.69 6.98 -12.91
N VAL A 390 -6.63 6.59 -12.18
CA VAL A 390 -6.43 5.21 -11.71
C VAL A 390 -7.01 5.10 -10.30
N ILE A 391 -7.82 4.07 -10.07
CA ILE A 391 -8.50 3.81 -8.81
C ILE A 391 -8.19 2.38 -8.36
N MET A 392 -7.42 2.25 -7.30
CA MET A 392 -7.16 0.97 -6.64
C MET A 392 -8.02 0.81 -5.40
N THR A 393 -8.59 -0.38 -5.26
CA THR A 393 -9.36 -0.78 -4.08
C THR A 393 -9.00 -2.20 -3.70
N GLY A 394 -9.14 -2.54 -2.41
CA GLY A 394 -8.90 -3.89 -1.94
C GLY A 394 -9.70 -4.21 -0.69
N TYR A 395 -10.04 -5.48 -0.54
CA TYR A 395 -10.72 -5.98 0.66
C TYR A 395 -10.51 -7.48 0.87
N CYS A 396 -10.50 -7.86 2.15
CA CYS A 396 -10.69 -9.24 2.57
C CYS A 396 -12.19 -9.50 2.80
N LEU A 397 -12.69 -10.66 2.39
CA LEU A 397 -14.11 -11.01 2.53
C LEU A 397 -14.31 -11.97 3.72
N GLY A 398 -15.06 -11.53 4.73
CA GLY A 398 -15.48 -12.35 5.86
C GLY A 398 -16.93 -12.81 5.71
N ASN A 399 -17.44 -13.52 6.72
CA ASN A 399 -18.85 -13.92 6.76
C ASN A 399 -19.74 -12.73 7.16
N GLY A 400 -20.36 -12.07 6.17
CA GLY A 400 -21.26 -10.92 6.39
C GLY A 400 -20.56 -9.60 6.70
N TYR A 401 -19.26 -9.48 6.39
CA TYR A 401 -18.50 -8.23 6.49
C TYR A 401 -17.28 -8.26 5.56
N ARG A 402 -16.66 -7.10 5.31
CA ARG A 402 -15.34 -7.03 4.65
C ARG A 402 -14.37 -6.16 5.42
N VAL A 403 -13.08 -6.47 5.35
CA VAL A 403 -11.99 -5.61 5.85
C VAL A 403 -11.37 -4.93 4.64
N GLY A 404 -11.75 -3.67 4.41
CA GLY A 404 -11.34 -2.92 3.23
C GLY A 404 -10.30 -1.85 3.52
N PHE A 405 -9.66 -1.37 2.45
CA PHE A 405 -8.55 -0.42 2.51
C PHE A 405 -8.94 1.00 2.07
N GLY A 406 -10.22 1.24 1.75
CA GLY A 406 -10.62 2.46 1.06
C GLY A 406 -10.04 2.51 -0.35
N ARG A 407 -9.63 3.72 -0.77
CA ARG A 407 -9.17 3.96 -2.15
C ARG A 407 -7.73 4.47 -2.17
N CYS A 408 -6.94 3.99 -3.12
CA CYS A 408 -5.70 4.62 -3.58
C CYS A 408 -5.95 5.15 -5.00
N THR A 409 -6.08 6.48 -5.15
CA THR A 409 -6.46 7.13 -6.41
C THR A 409 -5.46 8.19 -6.83
N GLY A 410 -5.27 8.36 -8.13
CA GLY A 410 -4.57 9.53 -8.68
C GLY A 410 -5.00 9.79 -10.11
N LYS A 411 -5.10 11.07 -10.46
CA LYS A 411 -5.41 11.53 -11.81
C LYS A 411 -4.13 12.03 -12.49
N VAL A 412 -3.91 11.59 -13.73
CA VAL A 412 -2.78 12.02 -14.55
C VAL A 412 -3.01 13.44 -15.05
N LEU A 413 -2.10 14.35 -14.71
CA LEU A 413 -2.04 15.69 -15.26
C LEU A 413 -1.08 15.74 -16.46
N PRO A 414 -1.34 16.63 -17.44
CA PRO A 414 -0.41 16.88 -18.53
C PRO A 414 0.98 17.27 -18.02
N ALA A 415 1.99 16.87 -18.78
CA ALA A 415 3.37 17.26 -18.55
C ALA A 415 3.51 18.81 -18.55
N PRO A 416 4.50 19.36 -17.83
CA PRO A 416 4.80 20.79 -17.94
C PRO A 416 5.24 21.13 -19.38
N SER A 417 5.08 22.39 -19.78
CA SER A 417 5.64 22.89 -21.04
C SER A 417 7.15 22.61 -21.07
N LEU A 418 7.62 21.98 -22.15
CA LEU A 418 9.06 21.79 -22.38
C LEU A 418 9.68 23.17 -22.62
N LEU A 419 10.63 23.57 -21.77
CA LEU A 419 11.45 24.77 -21.96
C LEU A 419 12.49 24.55 -23.05
#